data_AF-A0A2W6W572-F1
#
_entry.id   AF-A0A2W6W572-F1
#
_cell.length_a   1.000
_cell.length_b   1.000
_cell.length_c   1.000
_cell.angle_alpha   90.00
_cell.angle_beta   90.00
_cell.angle_gamma   90.00
#
_symmetry.space_group_name_H-M   'P 1'
#
loop_
_entity.id
_entity.type
_entity.pdbx_description
1 polymer ?
#
loop_
_entity_poly.entity_id
_entity_poly.type
_entity_poly.pdbx_seq_one_letter_code
_entity_poly.pdbx_strand_id
1 'polypeptide(L)'
;MKPWQAWIAGPCHWYLCHSKGKTKPCLHHMTNGALKCPRCEVGEHAEEVGYLPLYRMLDGKPVMVIVHEASREQIDGLKLHAPVQVGRGAERSDPVWVQPMLVAPRYTSSIADRLKPAKLTPSLLKIWKVPGLMEWLLKRGAAPAIAAPDETAAPPVKSDGKPFDGFHAAAARRYAAPASAGSAVDDVLGRALKGKQPKPSTNGDGHH
;
A
#
# COMPACT_ATOMS: atom_id res chain seq x y z
N MET A 1 -12.14 -15.59 16.93
CA MET A 1 -13.08 -15.10 15.89
C MET A 1 -13.28 -16.24 14.90
N LYS A 2 -14.52 -16.55 14.46
CA LYS A 2 -14.70 -17.59 13.44
C LYS A 2 -14.02 -17.16 12.13
N PRO A 3 -13.28 -18.05 11.45
CA PRO A 3 -12.73 -17.74 10.14
C PRO A 3 -13.82 -17.30 9.17
N TRP A 4 -13.49 -16.39 8.27
CA TRP A 4 -14.41 -15.84 7.25
C TRP A 4 -13.71 -15.80 5.90
N GLN A 5 -14.48 -15.63 4.82
CA GLN A 5 -13.96 -15.76 3.46
C GLN A 5 -13.96 -14.41 2.73
N ALA A 6 -12.96 -14.23 1.88
CA ALA A 6 -12.74 -13.00 1.14
C ALA A 6 -12.12 -13.26 -0.23
N TRP A 7 -12.07 -12.23 -1.06
CA TRP A 7 -11.21 -12.16 -2.24
C TRP A 7 -10.14 -11.11 -2.04
N ILE A 8 -8.94 -11.35 -2.57
CA ILE A 8 -7.87 -10.35 -2.63
C ILE A 8 -8.33 -9.15 -3.45
N ALA A 9 -8.28 -7.95 -2.88
CA ALA A 9 -8.67 -6.73 -3.59
C ALA A 9 -7.47 -5.97 -4.16
N GLY A 10 -6.23 -6.36 -3.83
CA GLY A 10 -5.02 -5.68 -4.28
C GLY A 10 -3.77 -6.24 -3.59
N PRO A 11 -2.59 -5.70 -3.90
CA PRO A 11 -1.35 -6.13 -3.26
C PRO A 11 -1.35 -5.81 -1.76
N CYS A 12 -0.57 -6.58 -1.00
CA CYS A 12 -0.28 -6.23 0.39
C CYS A 12 0.70 -5.05 0.42
N HIS A 13 0.45 -4.08 1.30
CA HIS A 13 1.37 -2.97 1.52
C HIS A 13 2.05 -3.13 2.88
N TRP A 14 3.38 -3.14 2.91
CA TRP A 14 4.15 -3.29 4.14
C TRP A 14 4.64 -1.93 4.65
N TYR A 15 4.43 -1.67 5.93
CA TYR A 15 4.89 -0.44 6.58
C TYR A 15 5.40 -0.73 7.99
N LEU A 16 6.36 0.07 8.43
CA LEU A 16 6.72 0.15 9.85
C LEU A 16 5.53 0.67 10.66
N CYS A 17 5.33 0.10 11.85
CA CYS A 17 4.28 0.45 12.79
C CYS A 17 4.87 0.65 14.19
N HIS A 18 4.69 1.86 14.74
CA HIS A 18 5.10 2.19 16.10
C HIS A 18 3.87 2.19 17.01
N SER A 19 3.58 1.06 17.65
CA SER A 19 2.78 1.08 18.88
C SER A 19 2.60 -0.31 19.48
N LYS A 20 2.72 -0.37 20.81
CA LYS A 20 2.05 -1.36 21.65
C LYS A 20 0.56 -1.43 21.27
N GLY A 21 0.16 -2.49 20.58
CA GLY A 21 -1.23 -2.83 20.28
C GLY A 21 -1.96 -2.02 19.19
N LYS A 22 -1.27 -1.33 18.25
CA LYS A 22 -1.98 -0.60 17.17
C LYS A 22 -1.45 -0.83 15.77
N THR A 23 -2.42 -0.58 14.89
CA THR A 23 -2.58 -0.91 13.48
C THR A 23 -2.25 0.25 12.56
N LYS A 24 -1.62 1.32 13.06
CA LYS A 24 -1.42 2.57 12.32
C LYS A 24 -0.02 2.64 11.71
N PRO A 25 0.10 2.68 10.36
CA PRO A 25 1.40 2.71 9.69
C PRO A 25 2.14 4.01 9.98
N CYS A 26 3.44 3.93 10.21
CA CYS A 26 4.33 5.05 10.49
C CYS A 26 4.22 6.12 9.39
N LEU A 27 3.83 7.35 9.78
CA LEU A 27 3.64 8.45 8.84
C LEU A 27 4.95 8.81 8.12
N HIS A 28 6.07 8.78 8.84
CA HIS A 28 7.38 9.07 8.30
C HIS A 28 7.77 8.07 7.21
N HIS A 29 7.62 6.78 7.50
CA HIS A 29 7.87 5.71 6.53
C HIS A 29 6.91 5.80 5.33
N MET A 30 5.61 5.95 5.56
CA MET A 30 4.60 6.07 4.50
C MET A 30 4.81 7.24 3.54
N THR A 31 5.43 8.31 4.02
CA THR A 31 5.61 9.56 3.26
C THR A 31 7.05 9.79 2.83
N ASN A 32 7.91 8.75 2.93
CA ASN A 32 9.33 8.82 2.62
C ASN A 32 10.01 10.03 3.28
N GLY A 33 9.70 10.23 4.56
CA GLY A 33 10.27 11.28 5.39
C GLY A 33 9.70 12.68 5.21
N ALA A 34 8.76 12.88 4.29
CA ALA A 34 8.17 14.20 4.07
C ALA A 34 7.37 14.71 5.27
N LEU A 35 6.81 13.81 6.07
CA LEU A 35 6.14 14.13 7.32
C LEU A 35 6.82 13.41 8.49
N LYS A 36 6.83 14.07 9.65
CA LYS A 36 7.36 13.46 10.88
C LYS A 36 6.33 12.53 11.50
N CYS A 37 6.80 11.43 12.07
CA CYS A 37 5.98 10.56 12.90
C CYS A 37 6.26 10.88 14.38
N PRO A 38 5.26 11.25 15.19
CA PRO A 38 5.45 11.56 16.61
C PRO A 38 6.05 10.42 17.43
N ARG A 39 5.94 9.17 16.94
CA ARG A 39 6.48 7.99 17.62
C ARG A 39 7.95 7.72 17.27
N CYS A 40 8.39 8.04 16.05
CA CYS A 40 9.81 8.00 15.71
C CYS A 40 10.60 8.99 16.57
N GLU A 41 10.03 10.17 16.86
CA GLU A 41 10.69 11.24 17.61
C GLU A 41 11.02 10.84 19.05
N VAL A 42 10.24 9.94 19.65
CA VAL A 42 10.45 9.43 21.01
C VAL A 42 11.20 8.09 21.05
N GLY A 43 11.73 7.63 19.91
CA GLY A 43 12.52 6.40 19.83
C GLY A 43 11.73 5.12 20.07
N GLU A 44 10.42 5.10 19.83
CA GLU A 44 9.62 3.88 19.98
C GLU A 44 9.99 2.83 18.94
N HIS A 45 10.14 1.59 19.39
CA HIS A 45 10.37 0.43 18.53
C HIS A 45 9.27 0.32 17.47
N ALA A 46 9.66 0.00 16.23
CA ALA A 46 8.77 -0.21 15.11
C ALA A 46 8.83 -1.67 14.67
N GLU A 47 7.69 -2.23 14.31
CA GLU A 47 7.60 -3.54 13.68
C GLU A 47 7.02 -3.39 12.28
N GLU A 48 7.47 -4.23 11.34
CA GLU A 48 6.90 -4.25 10.01
C GLU A 48 5.60 -5.05 10.01
N VAL A 49 4.51 -4.44 9.52
CA VAL A 49 3.21 -5.10 9.37
C VAL A 49 2.67 -4.87 7.97
N GLY A 50 1.93 -5.86 7.48
CA GLY A 50 1.32 -5.85 6.16
C GLY A 50 -0.14 -5.44 6.24
N TYR A 51 -0.58 -4.64 5.28
CA TYR A 51 -1.96 -4.22 5.10
C TYR A 51 -2.50 -4.83 3.83
N LEU A 52 -3.39 -5.82 3.98
CA LEU A 52 -3.97 -6.54 2.85
C LEU A 52 -5.41 -6.06 2.59
N PRO A 53 -5.69 -5.43 1.43
CA PRO A 53 -7.05 -5.08 1.04
C PRO A 53 -7.80 -6.31 0.54
N LEU A 54 -9.04 -6.47 0.98
CA LEU A 54 -9.91 -7.60 0.67
C LEU A 54 -11.34 -7.14 0.35
N TYR A 55 -12.07 -7.96 -0.40
CA TYR A 55 -13.53 -7.89 -0.51
C TYR A 55 -14.15 -9.06 0.25
N ARG A 56 -15.03 -8.80 1.22
CA ARG A 56 -15.72 -9.85 1.96
C ARG A 56 -16.62 -10.66 1.02
N MET A 57 -16.57 -11.98 1.10
CA MET A 57 -17.44 -12.82 0.28
C MET A 57 -18.93 -12.64 0.58
N LEU A 58 -19.26 -12.40 1.84
CA LEU A 58 -20.65 -12.30 2.30
C LEU A 58 -21.42 -11.12 1.67
N ASP A 59 -20.80 -9.94 1.58
CA ASP A 59 -21.49 -8.70 1.19
C ASP A 59 -20.71 -7.86 0.17
N GLY A 60 -19.56 -8.35 -0.30
CA GLY A 60 -18.70 -7.64 -1.24
C GLY A 60 -18.09 -6.35 -0.69
N LYS A 61 -18.22 -6.06 0.61
CA LYS A 61 -17.71 -4.80 1.19
C LYS A 61 -16.18 -4.84 1.26
N PRO A 62 -15.51 -3.70 0.95
CA PRO A 62 -14.08 -3.59 1.13
C PRO A 62 -13.73 -3.66 2.62
N VAL A 63 -12.68 -4.41 2.93
CA VAL A 63 -12.10 -4.53 4.27
C VAL A 63 -10.59 -4.56 4.14
N MET A 64 -9.90 -4.17 5.20
CA MET A 64 -8.45 -4.23 5.30
C MET A 64 -8.09 -5.04 6.52
N VAL A 65 -7.18 -5.99 6.35
CA VAL A 65 -6.64 -6.79 7.46
C VAL A 65 -5.16 -6.48 7.65
N ILE A 66 -4.69 -6.67 8.87
CA ILE A 66 -3.31 -6.42 9.25
C ILE A 66 -2.67 -7.74 9.59
N VAL A 67 -1.65 -8.06 8.82
CA VAL A 67 -0.92 -9.32 8.88
C VAL A 67 0.49 -9.04 9.37
N HIS A 68 1.09 -10.01 10.04
CA HIS A 68 2.47 -9.93 10.50
C HIS A 68 3.41 -10.50 9.47
N GLU A 69 4.70 -10.20 9.63
CA GLU A 69 5.77 -10.63 8.73
C GLU A 69 5.79 -12.15 8.50
N ALA A 70 5.43 -12.95 9.51
CA ALA A 70 5.32 -14.41 9.39
C ALA A 70 4.34 -14.89 8.29
N SER A 71 3.38 -14.04 7.88
CA SER A 71 2.43 -14.35 6.81
C SER A 71 2.89 -13.88 5.43
N ARG A 72 4.08 -13.26 5.31
CA ARG A 72 4.52 -12.57 4.08
C ARG A 72 4.58 -13.50 2.88
N GLU A 73 5.27 -14.64 2.99
CA GLU A 73 5.43 -15.60 1.89
C GLU A 73 4.08 -16.13 1.38
N GLN A 74 3.14 -16.41 2.31
CA GLN A 74 1.80 -16.88 1.97
C GLN A 74 1.01 -15.83 1.20
N ILE A 75 1.25 -14.54 1.48
CA ILE A 75 0.53 -13.41 0.89
C ILE A 75 1.12 -13.00 -0.45
N ASP A 76 2.45 -13.04 -0.60
CA ASP A 76 3.15 -12.61 -1.82
C ASP A 76 2.77 -13.47 -3.03
N GLY A 77 2.37 -14.73 -2.81
CA GLY A 77 1.86 -15.61 -3.87
C GLY A 77 0.40 -15.38 -4.29
N LEU A 78 -0.35 -14.52 -3.58
CA LEU A 78 -1.78 -14.35 -3.81
C LEU A 78 -2.06 -13.36 -4.94
N LYS A 79 -2.80 -13.82 -5.94
CA LYS A 79 -3.22 -12.99 -7.08
C LYS A 79 -4.43 -12.13 -6.74
N LEU A 80 -4.61 -11.05 -7.49
CA LEU A 80 -5.83 -10.24 -7.43
C LEU A 80 -7.06 -11.14 -7.62
N HIS A 81 -8.06 -10.92 -6.78
CA HIS A 81 -9.32 -11.68 -6.70
C HIS A 81 -9.18 -13.17 -6.39
N ALA A 82 -8.00 -13.63 -5.95
CA ALA A 82 -7.85 -14.98 -5.42
C ALA A 82 -8.72 -15.14 -4.17
N PRO A 83 -9.43 -16.27 -4.03
CA PRO A 83 -10.23 -16.55 -2.85
C PRO A 83 -9.34 -16.93 -1.67
N VAL A 84 -9.63 -16.37 -0.51
CA VAL A 84 -8.88 -16.60 0.72
C VAL A 84 -9.79 -16.80 1.92
N GLN A 85 -9.33 -17.60 2.86
CA GLN A 85 -9.88 -17.67 4.19
C GLN A 85 -9.03 -16.79 5.12
N VAL A 86 -9.72 -16.04 5.96
CA VAL A 86 -9.12 -15.13 6.92
C VAL A 86 -9.53 -15.57 8.31
N GLY A 87 -8.57 -15.69 9.20
CA GLY A 87 -8.84 -15.98 10.60
C GLY A 87 -7.87 -15.24 11.52
N ARG A 88 -8.06 -15.49 12.80
CA ARG A 88 -7.18 -14.99 13.86
C ARG A 88 -6.74 -16.21 14.65
N GLY A 89 -5.51 -16.19 15.16
CA GLY A 89 -5.06 -17.23 16.08
C GLY A 89 -5.92 -17.29 17.36
N ALA A 90 -5.63 -18.29 18.18
CA ALA A 90 -6.42 -18.62 19.36
C ALA A 90 -6.40 -17.50 20.42
N GLU A 91 -5.29 -16.77 20.52
CA GLU A 91 -5.13 -15.70 21.50
C GLU A 91 -5.58 -14.34 20.96
N ARG A 92 -5.97 -13.43 21.86
CA ARG A 92 -6.38 -12.06 21.48
C ARG A 92 -5.24 -11.25 20.85
N SER A 93 -4.00 -11.60 21.15
CA SER A 93 -2.76 -11.05 20.60
C SER A 93 -2.38 -11.68 19.26
N ASP A 94 -3.01 -12.78 18.87
CA ASP A 94 -2.53 -13.54 17.72
C ASP A 94 -2.73 -12.79 16.40
N PRO A 95 -1.78 -12.95 15.48
CA PRO A 95 -1.82 -12.31 14.17
C PRO A 95 -3.06 -12.77 13.38
N VAL A 96 -3.50 -11.91 12.46
CA VAL A 96 -4.43 -12.34 11.42
C VAL A 96 -3.64 -13.17 10.41
N TRP A 97 -4.14 -14.37 10.14
CA TRP A 97 -3.63 -15.23 9.07
C TRP A 97 -4.57 -15.17 7.88
N VAL A 98 -3.99 -15.36 6.69
CA VAL A 98 -4.70 -15.36 5.41
C VAL A 98 -4.20 -16.56 4.63
N GLN A 99 -5.11 -17.45 4.23
CA GLN A 99 -4.76 -18.68 3.53
C GLN A 99 -5.53 -18.79 2.21
N PRO A 100 -4.89 -19.24 1.11
CA PRO A 100 -5.60 -19.54 -0.13
C PRO A 100 -6.70 -20.58 0.08
N MET A 101 -7.83 -20.40 -0.62
CA MET A 101 -8.89 -21.42 -0.68
C MET A 101 -8.72 -22.29 -1.93
N LEU A 102 -8.80 -23.62 -1.76
CA LEU A 102 -8.76 -24.57 -2.87
C LEU A 102 -10.04 -24.58 -3.70
N VAL A 103 -11.19 -24.33 -3.05
CA VAL A 103 -12.51 -24.36 -3.68
C VAL A 103 -13.30 -23.13 -3.24
N ALA A 104 -13.61 -22.26 -4.18
CA ALA A 104 -14.41 -21.06 -3.94
C ALA A 104 -15.03 -20.55 -5.25
N PRO A 105 -16.14 -19.79 -5.18
CA PRO A 105 -16.71 -19.15 -6.36
C PRO A 105 -15.73 -18.15 -6.97
N ARG A 106 -15.74 -18.08 -8.30
CA ARG A 106 -15.00 -17.05 -9.06
C ARG A 106 -15.51 -15.67 -8.66
N TYR A 107 -14.59 -14.72 -8.48
CA TYR A 107 -14.96 -13.34 -8.23
C TYR A 107 -15.66 -12.73 -9.44
N THR A 108 -16.80 -12.07 -9.20
CA THR A 108 -17.52 -11.28 -10.20
C THR A 108 -17.99 -9.97 -9.57
N SER A 109 -17.98 -8.89 -10.35
CA SER A 109 -18.54 -7.60 -9.93
C SER A 109 -18.98 -6.80 -11.14
N SER A 110 -20.13 -6.12 -11.03
CA SER A 110 -20.58 -5.13 -12.00
C SER A 110 -19.90 -3.75 -11.82
N ILE A 111 -19.16 -3.55 -10.73
CA ILE A 111 -18.49 -2.30 -10.41
C ILE A 111 -17.08 -2.34 -10.99
N ALA A 112 -16.84 -1.58 -12.06
CA ALA A 112 -15.56 -1.57 -12.78
C ALA A 112 -14.35 -1.29 -11.88
N ASP A 113 -14.49 -0.41 -10.88
CA ASP A 113 -13.39 -0.09 -9.95
C ASP A 113 -12.99 -1.27 -9.05
N ARG A 114 -13.89 -2.23 -8.79
CA ARG A 114 -13.56 -3.44 -8.02
C ARG A 114 -12.81 -4.49 -8.83
N LEU A 115 -12.78 -4.34 -10.15
CA LEU A 115 -11.99 -5.19 -11.05
C LEU A 115 -10.52 -4.76 -11.12
N LYS A 116 -10.19 -3.59 -10.57
CA LYS A 116 -8.83 -3.06 -10.48
C LYS A 116 -8.24 -3.29 -9.09
N PRO A 117 -6.91 -3.35 -8.94
CA PRO A 117 -6.28 -3.34 -7.62
C PRO A 117 -6.71 -2.13 -6.78
N ALA A 118 -7.16 -2.39 -5.56
CA ALA A 118 -7.54 -1.37 -4.60
C ALA A 118 -6.33 -0.53 -4.19
N LYS A 119 -6.48 0.79 -4.27
CA LYS A 119 -5.46 1.74 -3.79
C LYS A 119 -5.58 1.92 -2.29
N LEU A 120 -4.64 1.35 -1.54
CA LEU A 120 -4.71 1.34 -0.07
C LEU A 120 -4.13 2.62 0.57
N THR A 121 -3.09 3.21 -0.02
CA THR A 121 -2.35 4.36 0.52
C THR A 121 -3.26 5.54 0.91
N PRO A 122 -4.25 5.97 0.10
CA PRO A 122 -5.21 7.00 0.50
C PRO A 122 -5.97 6.66 1.78
N SER A 123 -6.43 5.42 1.91
CA SER A 123 -7.18 4.95 3.08
C SER A 123 -6.31 4.90 4.32
N LEU A 124 -5.05 4.50 4.21
CA LEU A 124 -4.09 4.49 5.30
C LEU A 124 -3.74 5.90 5.78
N LEU A 125 -3.53 6.85 4.87
CA LEU A 125 -3.24 8.24 5.23
C LEU A 125 -4.41 8.92 5.96
N LYS A 126 -5.66 8.60 5.59
CA LYS A 126 -6.85 9.10 6.30
C LYS A 126 -6.87 8.72 7.78
N ILE A 127 -6.23 7.63 8.20
CA ILE A 127 -6.16 7.18 9.60
C ILE A 127 -5.38 8.18 10.50
N TRP A 128 -4.49 8.96 9.90
CA TRP A 128 -3.73 10.01 10.58
C TRP A 128 -4.56 11.26 10.86
N LYS A 129 -5.69 11.45 10.16
CA LYS A 129 -6.61 12.59 10.33
C LYS A 129 -5.91 13.97 10.26
N VAL A 130 -4.87 14.07 9.44
CA VAL A 130 -4.15 15.34 9.22
C VAL A 130 -4.87 16.15 8.13
N PRO A 131 -5.28 17.39 8.41
CA PRO A 131 -5.89 18.28 7.40
C PRO A 131 -4.94 18.50 6.22
N GLY A 132 -5.47 18.57 4.99
CA GLY A 132 -4.66 18.80 3.78
C GLY A 132 -3.75 17.64 3.36
N LEU A 133 -3.64 16.55 4.15
CA LEU A 133 -2.77 15.40 3.80
C LEU A 133 -3.19 14.70 2.51
N MET A 134 -4.50 14.63 2.25
CA MET A 134 -5.03 14.07 1.01
C MET A 134 -4.74 14.97 -0.20
N GLU A 135 -4.84 16.28 -0.03
CA GLU A 135 -4.49 17.26 -1.07
C GLU A 135 -2.99 17.24 -1.36
N TRP A 136 -2.17 17.13 -0.32
CA TRP A 136 -0.73 16.94 -0.43
C TRP A 136 -0.38 15.68 -1.22
N LEU A 137 -1.05 14.55 -0.94
CA LEU A 137 -0.88 13.29 -1.67
C LEU A 137 -1.25 13.44 -3.15
N LEU A 138 -2.37 14.11 -3.43
CA LEU A 138 -2.83 14.34 -4.80
C LEU A 138 -1.85 15.24 -5.58
N LYS A 139 -1.24 16.24 -4.92
CA LYS A 139 -0.27 17.16 -5.55
C LYS A 139 1.11 16.55 -5.78
N ARG A 140 1.57 15.68 -4.89
CA ARG A 140 2.90 15.03 -5.02
C ARG A 140 2.90 13.75 -5.84
N GLY A 141 1.73 13.20 -6.16
CA GLY A 141 1.61 11.82 -6.63
C GLY A 141 1.78 10.85 -5.46
N ALA A 142 1.13 9.68 -5.54
CA ALA A 142 1.31 8.66 -4.51
C ALA A 142 2.79 8.28 -4.45
N ALA A 143 3.42 8.44 -3.29
CA ALA A 143 4.73 7.85 -3.06
C ALA A 143 4.61 6.36 -3.43
N PRO A 144 5.48 5.82 -4.31
CA PRO A 144 5.37 4.44 -4.71
C PRO A 144 5.49 3.57 -3.46
N ALA A 145 4.68 2.51 -3.40
CA ALA A 145 5.03 1.37 -2.55
C ALA A 145 6.47 0.99 -2.91
N ILE A 146 7.32 0.77 -1.91
CA ILE A 146 8.72 0.38 -2.12
C ILE A 146 8.74 -0.69 -3.21
N ALA A 147 9.32 -0.35 -4.37
CA ALA A 147 9.37 -1.25 -5.51
C ALA A 147 10.02 -2.57 -5.05
N ALA A 148 9.53 -3.69 -5.58
CA ALA A 148 10.22 -4.97 -5.41
C ALA A 148 11.69 -4.77 -5.84
N PRO A 149 12.66 -5.31 -5.08
CA PRO A 149 14.07 -5.10 -5.38
C PRO A 149 14.37 -5.57 -6.80
N ASP A 150 15.04 -4.71 -7.57
CA ASP A 150 15.50 -5.00 -8.92
C ASP A 150 16.42 -6.24 -8.88
N GLU A 151 16.00 -7.33 -9.51
CA GLU A 151 16.75 -8.60 -9.54
C GLU A 151 18.07 -8.49 -10.31
N THR A 152 18.28 -7.39 -11.05
CA THR A 152 19.49 -7.19 -11.88
C THR A 152 20.64 -6.47 -11.18
N ALA A 153 20.44 -5.97 -9.95
CA ALA A 153 21.51 -5.33 -9.19
C ALA A 153 22.44 -6.37 -8.54
N ALA A 154 23.76 -6.15 -8.68
CA ALA A 154 24.78 -6.97 -8.03
C ALA A 154 24.52 -7.08 -6.51
N PRO A 155 24.70 -8.27 -5.90
CA PRO A 155 24.38 -8.46 -4.49
C PRO A 155 25.23 -7.51 -3.63
N PRO A 156 24.62 -6.81 -2.67
CA PRO A 156 25.35 -5.97 -1.75
C PRO A 156 26.35 -6.81 -0.97
N VAL A 157 27.52 -6.24 -0.70
CA VAL A 157 28.58 -6.84 0.10
C VAL A 157 28.77 -6.04 1.38
N LYS A 158 29.20 -6.74 2.44
CA LYS A 158 29.59 -6.16 3.71
C LYS A 158 30.84 -5.28 3.53
N SER A 159 31.17 -4.48 4.54
CA SER A 159 32.37 -3.62 4.54
C SER A 159 33.69 -4.41 4.42
N ASP A 160 33.67 -5.70 4.73
CA ASP A 160 34.80 -6.64 4.56
C ASP A 160 34.85 -7.31 3.17
N GLY A 161 33.98 -6.89 2.23
CA GLY A 161 33.91 -7.42 0.88
C GLY A 161 33.19 -8.77 0.74
N LYS A 162 32.69 -9.36 1.83
CA LYS A 162 31.95 -10.63 1.79
C LYS A 162 30.46 -10.41 1.49
N PRO A 163 29.78 -11.36 0.83
CA PRO A 163 28.35 -11.26 0.64
C PRO A 163 27.60 -11.31 1.97
N PHE A 164 26.44 -10.66 2.03
CA PHE A 164 25.48 -10.90 3.10
C PHE A 164 24.93 -12.33 3.01
N ASP A 165 24.63 -12.95 4.14
CA ASP A 165 23.92 -14.23 4.15
C ASP A 165 22.52 -14.08 3.56
N GLY A 166 21.86 -15.19 3.19
CA GLY A 166 20.56 -15.16 2.50
C GLY A 166 19.47 -14.38 3.25
N PHE A 167 19.57 -14.29 4.58
CA PHE A 167 18.65 -13.53 5.42
C PHE A 167 18.92 -12.02 5.35
N HIS A 168 20.18 -11.61 5.41
CA HIS A 168 20.57 -10.20 5.40
C HIS A 168 20.73 -9.61 3.99
N ALA A 169 20.86 -10.44 2.96
CA ALA A 169 21.02 -10.01 1.57
C ALA A 169 19.82 -9.20 1.06
N ALA A 170 18.60 -9.60 1.43
CA ALA A 170 17.38 -8.89 1.06
C ALA A 170 17.30 -7.51 1.73
N ALA A 171 17.65 -7.41 3.01
CA ALA A 171 17.70 -6.14 3.74
C ALA A 171 18.77 -5.21 3.17
N ALA A 172 19.98 -5.72 2.94
CA ALA A 172 21.08 -4.95 2.37
C ALA A 172 20.76 -4.41 0.97
N ARG A 173 20.02 -5.15 0.12
CA ARG A 173 19.62 -4.69 -1.22
C ARG A 173 18.71 -3.46 -1.14
N ARG A 174 17.84 -3.41 -0.13
CA ARG A 174 16.90 -2.30 0.09
C ARG A 174 17.61 -1.01 0.54
N TYR A 175 18.70 -1.12 1.29
CA TYR A 175 19.49 0.04 1.72
C TYR A 175 20.52 0.51 0.68
N ALA A 176 20.94 -0.39 -0.23
CA ALA A 176 21.90 -0.08 -1.29
C ALA A 176 21.25 0.53 -2.55
N ALA A 177 19.93 0.41 -2.71
CA ALA A 177 19.24 1.00 -3.85
C ALA A 177 19.29 2.54 -3.77
N PRO A 178 19.84 3.25 -4.77
CA PRO A 178 19.66 4.69 -4.84
C PRO A 178 18.16 4.98 -4.94
N ALA A 179 17.69 6.04 -4.28
CA ALA A 179 16.33 6.54 -4.44
C ALA A 179 16.11 6.90 -5.92
N SER A 180 15.65 5.94 -6.72
CA SER A 180 15.54 6.12 -8.16
C SER A 180 14.45 7.14 -8.43
N ALA A 181 14.87 8.21 -9.08
CA ALA A 181 14.03 9.24 -9.69
C ALA A 181 12.89 8.62 -10.50
N GLY A 182 11.74 9.29 -10.46
CA GLY A 182 10.50 8.80 -11.02
C GLY A 182 10.56 8.48 -12.51
N SER A 183 9.74 7.51 -12.92
CA SER A 183 9.29 7.38 -14.30
C SER A 183 8.10 6.43 -14.42
N ALA A 184 7.18 6.83 -15.31
CA ALA A 184 6.23 5.99 -16.06
C ALA A 184 4.93 5.52 -15.39
N VAL A 185 4.09 6.44 -14.89
CA VAL A 185 2.62 6.20 -14.89
C VAL A 185 1.76 7.46 -15.16
N ASP A 186 2.34 8.55 -15.66
CA ASP A 186 1.65 9.85 -15.77
C ASP A 186 0.73 10.04 -16.99
N ASP A 187 0.61 9.07 -17.90
CA ASP A 187 -0.09 9.33 -19.17
C ASP A 187 -1.62 9.15 -19.14
N VAL A 188 -2.20 8.81 -17.97
CA VAL A 188 -3.66 8.61 -17.84
C VAL A 188 -4.38 9.76 -17.13
N LEU A 189 -3.72 10.51 -16.25
CA LEU A 189 -4.37 11.64 -15.54
C LEU A 189 -4.36 12.96 -16.32
N GLY A 190 -3.41 13.16 -17.24
CA GLY A 190 -3.30 14.40 -18.03
C GLY A 190 -4.45 14.64 -19.03
N ARG A 191 -5.19 13.60 -19.43
CA ARG A 191 -6.30 13.72 -20.39
C ARG A 191 -7.65 14.09 -19.75
N ALA A 192 -7.81 13.94 -18.44
CA ALA A 192 -9.08 14.24 -17.77
C ALA A 192 -9.32 15.74 -17.51
N LEU A 193 -8.29 16.59 -17.66
CA LEU A 193 -8.35 18.03 -17.33
C LEU A 193 -8.26 18.98 -18.54
N LYS A 194 -8.15 18.47 -19.78
CA LYS A 194 -8.16 19.32 -20.99
C LYS A 194 -9.57 19.58 -21.58
N GLY A 195 -10.62 19.03 -20.98
CA GLY A 195 -12.00 19.21 -21.46
C GLY A 195 -12.82 20.09 -20.53
N LYS A 196 -12.63 21.42 -20.62
CA LYS A 196 -13.59 22.52 -20.32
C LYS A 196 -12.84 23.80 -19.92
N GLN A 197 -12.25 24.48 -20.90
CA GLN A 197 -12.13 25.93 -20.79
C GLN A 197 -13.45 26.55 -21.25
N PRO A 198 -14.11 27.40 -20.45
CA PRO A 198 -15.21 28.21 -20.94
C PRO A 198 -14.66 29.27 -21.91
N LYS A 199 -15.32 29.43 -23.06
CA LYS A 199 -15.02 30.51 -24.02
C LYS A 199 -15.22 31.87 -23.33
N PRO A 200 -14.30 32.84 -23.46
CA PRO A 200 -14.56 34.21 -23.06
C PRO A 200 -15.64 34.81 -23.97
N SER A 201 -16.67 35.37 -23.34
CA SER A 201 -17.73 36.14 -24.01
C SER A 201 -17.17 37.51 -24.40
N THR A 202 -16.97 37.74 -25.68
CA THR A 202 -16.73 39.07 -26.25
C THR A 202 -18.08 39.71 -26.56
N ASN A 203 -18.47 40.74 -25.81
CA ASN A 203 -19.39 41.77 -26.30
C ASN A 203 -19.22 43.03 -25.46
N GLY A 204 -18.60 44.02 -26.09
CA GLY A 204 -18.40 45.35 -25.54
C GLY A 204 -17.44 46.11 -26.44
N ASP A 205 -17.98 46.69 -27.50
CA ASP A 205 -17.50 47.95 -28.04
C ASP A 205 -18.71 48.72 -28.59
N GLY A 206 -18.79 49.97 -28.18
CA GLY A 206 -19.88 50.90 -28.46
C GLY A 206 -19.54 51.88 -29.57
N HIS A 207 -20.45 52.86 -29.70
CA HIS A 207 -20.28 54.15 -30.37
C HIS A 207 -19.90 54.12 -31.86
N HIS A 208 -20.89 54.38 -32.73
CA HIS A 208 -21.11 55.71 -33.32
C HIS A 208 -22.51 55.82 -33.93
#